data_AF-A0A974SVL3-F1
#
_entry.id   AF-A0A974SVL3-F1
#
_cell.length_a   1.000
_cell.length_b   1.000
_cell.length_c   1.000
_cell.angle_alpha   90.00
_cell.angle_beta   90.00
_cell.angle_gamma   90.00
#
_symmetry.space_group_name_H-M   'P 1'
#
loop_
_entity.id
_entity.type
_entity.pdbx_description
1 polymer ?
#
loop_
_entity_poly.entity_id
_entity_poly.type
_entity_poly.pdbx_seq_one_letter_code
_entity_poly.pdbx_strand_id
1 'polypeptide(L)'
;MRLLTFFCFLLCIFHASVSLSKEVDVCKKYNYASPELPSCRGKNCPKLFQTPPSQFRNLKLAAACNYQIMDETPGNNREVGAFFFQGEQIVSGVLRREPSEFINEFTLRGEKRTPWPEKTPVFFRHEIYLQFVDESVAERAFKTPKTNKRTSCWEAKVKLKITEIQSIFGWDNTEGDYPLKYKVLEVGPYQKCLNPTPDPFAQ
;
A
#
# COMPACT_ATOMS: atom_id res chain seq x y z
N MET A 1 20.23 -12.00 -70.28
CA MET A 1 19.72 -13.12 -69.45
C MET A 1 20.40 -13.03 -68.08
N ARG A 2 19.61 -12.93 -67.00
CA ARG A 2 19.81 -13.49 -65.63
C ARG A 2 21.21 -13.32 -64.99
N LEU A 3 21.43 -12.69 -63.83
CA LEU A 3 21.11 -13.05 -62.41
C LEU A 3 22.16 -12.22 -61.60
N LEU A 4 21.94 -11.43 -60.53
CA LEU A 4 21.74 -11.72 -59.09
C LEU A 4 21.99 -10.37 -58.37
N THR A 5 21.06 -9.71 -57.68
CA THR A 5 20.69 -9.82 -56.24
C THR A 5 21.81 -9.79 -55.17
N PHE A 6 21.70 -8.77 -54.30
CA PHE A 6 21.88 -8.76 -52.82
C PHE A 6 23.28 -8.65 -52.17
N PHE A 7 23.27 -8.12 -50.93
CA PHE A 7 24.35 -7.73 -49.98
C PHE A 7 24.86 -6.28 -50.15
N CYS A 8 24.84 -5.36 -49.18
CA CYS A 8 24.82 -5.43 -47.72
C CYS A 8 24.13 -4.18 -47.14
N PHE A 9 22.90 -4.31 -46.60
CA PHE A 9 22.29 -3.35 -45.68
C PHE A 9 22.28 -4.02 -44.30
N LEU A 10 23.39 -3.92 -43.55
CA LEU A 10 23.46 -4.52 -42.22
C LEU A 10 24.55 -3.85 -41.37
N LEU A 11 24.41 -2.55 -41.13
CA LEU A 11 25.18 -1.83 -40.09
C LEU A 11 24.30 -0.74 -39.44
N CYS A 12 23.10 -1.13 -39.01
CA CYS A 12 22.34 -0.39 -37.99
C CYS A 12 22.08 -1.34 -36.82
N ILE A 13 23.17 -1.80 -36.19
CA ILE A 13 23.06 -2.45 -34.87
C ILE A 13 22.80 -1.32 -33.89
N PHE A 14 21.51 -1.11 -33.62
CA PHE A 14 21.01 -0.42 -32.44
C PHE A 14 21.80 -0.91 -31.22
N HIS A 15 22.69 -0.07 -30.69
CA HIS A 15 23.06 -0.14 -29.29
C HIS A 15 21.83 0.29 -28.47
N ALA A 16 20.84 -0.60 -28.39
CA ALA A 16 19.91 -0.60 -27.29
C ALA A 16 20.73 -0.99 -26.06
N SER A 17 21.34 0.00 -25.41
CA SER A 17 21.76 -0.12 -24.03
C SER A 17 20.50 -0.41 -23.23
N VAL A 18 20.22 -1.71 -23.04
CA VAL A 18 19.33 -2.21 -22.01
C VAL A 18 19.97 -1.74 -20.71
N SER A 19 19.56 -0.56 -20.26
CA SER A 19 19.74 -0.13 -18.89
C SER A 19 18.92 -1.11 -18.06
N LEU A 20 19.53 -2.25 -17.74
CA LEU A 20 19.06 -3.18 -16.75
C LEU A 20 19.16 -2.41 -15.42
N SER A 21 18.16 -1.57 -15.14
CA SER A 21 18.02 -0.98 -13.82
C SER A 21 17.99 -2.17 -12.88
N LYS A 22 19.01 -2.31 -12.02
CA LYS A 22 19.02 -3.31 -10.96
C LYS A 22 17.76 -3.05 -10.13
N GLU A 23 16.71 -3.77 -10.44
CA GLU A 23 15.43 -3.66 -9.78
C GLU A 23 15.67 -4.13 -8.35
N VAL A 24 15.77 -3.17 -7.43
CA VAL A 24 16.04 -3.41 -6.02
C VAL A 24 15.01 -4.42 -5.53
N ASP A 25 15.49 -5.53 -4.99
CA ASP A 25 14.64 -6.58 -4.47
C ASP A 25 13.77 -6.05 -3.32
N VAL A 26 12.47 -5.88 -3.58
CA VAL A 26 11.51 -5.27 -2.66
C VAL A 26 11.47 -6.04 -1.33
N CYS A 27 11.52 -7.38 -1.38
CA CYS A 27 11.52 -8.19 -0.17
C CYS A 27 12.77 -7.94 0.68
N LYS A 28 13.95 -7.77 0.07
CA LYS A 28 15.18 -7.42 0.80
C LYS A 28 15.11 -6.00 1.35
N LYS A 29 14.63 -5.04 0.54
CA LYS A 29 14.53 -3.62 0.91
C LYS A 29 13.73 -3.40 2.19
N TYR A 30 12.65 -4.16 2.36
CA TYR A 30 11.75 -4.05 3.51
C TYR A 30 11.96 -5.16 4.55
N ASN A 31 13.10 -5.86 4.53
CA ASN A 31 13.46 -6.91 5.51
C ASN A 31 12.51 -8.12 5.57
N TYR A 32 11.84 -8.44 4.47
CA TYR A 32 11.02 -9.66 4.31
C TYR A 32 11.74 -10.76 3.50
N ALA A 33 13.05 -10.65 3.30
CA ALA A 33 13.79 -11.71 2.63
C ALA A 33 14.16 -12.79 3.66
N SER A 34 13.38 -13.88 3.71
CA SER A 34 13.77 -15.11 4.39
C SER A 34 14.06 -16.20 3.36
N PRO A 35 15.19 -16.93 3.46
CA PRO A 35 15.45 -18.07 2.58
C PRO A 35 14.49 -19.24 2.81
N GLU A 36 13.81 -19.28 3.95
CA GLU A 36 12.92 -20.38 4.36
C GLU A 36 11.46 -20.17 3.91
N LEU A 37 11.08 -18.95 3.52
CA LEU A 37 9.72 -18.60 3.15
C LEU A 37 9.64 -18.17 1.68
N PRO A 38 8.54 -18.47 0.98
CA PRO A 38 8.45 -18.19 -0.44
C PRO A 38 8.29 -16.69 -0.71
N SER A 39 8.82 -16.28 -1.85
CA SER A 39 8.63 -14.96 -2.42
C SER A 39 8.47 -15.05 -3.94
N CYS A 40 7.78 -14.08 -4.52
CA CYS A 40 7.54 -14.02 -5.96
C CYS A 40 7.40 -12.57 -6.42
N ARG A 41 7.51 -12.34 -7.73
CA ARG A 41 7.42 -11.00 -8.34
C ARG A 41 6.32 -10.92 -9.39
N GLY A 42 5.52 -9.86 -9.30
CA GLY A 42 4.48 -9.51 -10.27
C GLY A 42 3.69 -10.69 -10.81
N LYS A 43 3.72 -10.86 -12.14
CA LYS A 43 2.95 -11.90 -12.83
C LYS A 43 3.40 -13.33 -12.56
N ASN A 44 4.60 -13.52 -12.00
CA ASN A 44 5.12 -14.84 -11.63
C ASN A 44 4.58 -15.31 -10.27
N CYS A 45 3.86 -14.45 -9.55
CA CYS A 45 3.15 -14.84 -8.34
C CYS A 45 1.88 -15.66 -8.65
N PRO A 46 1.40 -16.48 -7.71
CA PRO A 46 0.07 -17.06 -7.76
C PRO A 46 -1.00 -16.03 -8.16
N LYS A 47 -1.93 -16.43 -9.04
CA LYS A 47 -2.98 -15.52 -9.57
C LYS A 47 -3.78 -14.82 -8.48
N LEU A 48 -4.00 -15.52 -7.36
CA LEU A 48 -4.70 -15.01 -6.18
C LEU A 48 -4.08 -13.70 -5.66
N PHE A 49 -2.75 -13.59 -5.64
CA PHE A 49 -2.05 -12.41 -5.12
C PHE A 49 -1.95 -11.26 -6.12
N GLN A 50 -2.14 -11.55 -7.41
CA GLN A 50 -1.99 -10.53 -8.46
C GLN A 50 -3.11 -9.48 -8.42
N THR A 51 -4.22 -9.79 -7.76
CA THR A 51 -5.35 -8.87 -7.60
C THR A 51 -5.09 -7.99 -6.38
N PRO A 52 -4.96 -6.65 -6.53
CA PRO A 52 -4.80 -5.76 -5.38
C PRO A 52 -6.09 -5.71 -4.55
N PRO A 53 -6.03 -5.18 -3.31
CA PRO A 53 -7.22 -4.85 -2.55
C PRO A 53 -8.16 -3.94 -3.36
N SER A 54 -9.47 -4.10 -3.17
CA SER A 54 -10.50 -3.48 -4.03
C SER A 54 -10.48 -1.94 -4.04
N GLN A 55 -9.89 -1.33 -3.01
CA GLN A 55 -9.65 0.12 -2.88
C GLN A 55 -8.45 0.62 -3.71
N PHE A 56 -7.63 -0.28 -4.24
CA PHE A 56 -6.39 0.00 -4.97
C PHE A 56 -6.38 -0.63 -6.38
N ARG A 57 -7.50 -0.57 -7.09
CA ARG A 57 -7.70 -1.25 -8.39
C ARG A 57 -6.68 -0.88 -9.47
N ASN A 58 -6.06 0.30 -9.34
CA ASN A 58 -5.05 0.77 -10.29
C ASN A 58 -3.62 0.38 -9.91
N LEU A 59 -3.42 -0.29 -8.77
CA LEU A 59 -2.13 -0.82 -8.36
C LEU A 59 -1.96 -2.26 -8.87
N LYS A 60 -0.72 -2.65 -9.11
CA LYS A 60 -0.34 -3.99 -9.55
C LYS A 60 0.64 -4.59 -8.56
N LEU A 61 0.56 -5.89 -8.35
CA LEU A 61 1.52 -6.60 -7.51
C LEU A 61 2.93 -6.39 -8.07
N ALA A 62 3.82 -5.89 -7.23
CA ALA A 62 5.25 -5.81 -7.49
C ALA A 62 5.96 -7.04 -6.91
N ALA A 63 5.66 -7.38 -5.65
CA ALA A 63 6.22 -8.55 -4.98
C ALA A 63 5.27 -9.09 -3.90
N ALA A 64 5.34 -10.40 -3.65
CA ALA A 64 4.84 -11.01 -2.43
C ALA A 64 6.01 -11.65 -1.70
N CYS A 65 6.13 -11.39 -0.39
CA CYS A 65 7.28 -11.77 0.42
C CYS A 65 6.82 -12.54 1.65
N ASN A 66 7.58 -13.58 2.02
CA ASN A 66 7.31 -14.44 3.17
C ASN A 66 5.86 -14.95 3.22
N TYR A 67 5.28 -15.28 2.07
CA TYR A 67 3.85 -15.57 2.01
C TYR A 67 3.54 -17.03 2.35
N GLN A 68 2.35 -17.31 2.86
CA GLN A 68 1.80 -18.65 3.03
C GLN A 68 0.34 -18.66 2.57
N ILE A 69 -0.07 -19.75 1.92
CA ILE A 69 -1.48 -20.00 1.59
C ILE A 69 -1.92 -21.15 2.48
N MET A 70 -2.79 -20.86 3.43
CA MET A 70 -3.34 -21.85 4.36
C MET A 70 -4.67 -22.35 3.81
N ASP A 71 -4.77 -23.65 3.60
CA ASP A 71 -6.02 -24.31 3.24
C ASP A 71 -6.74 -24.69 4.53
N GLU A 72 -7.68 -23.84 4.97
CA GLU A 72 -8.50 -24.14 6.15
C GLU A 72 -9.79 -24.91 5.78
N THR A 73 -10.17 -24.93 4.50
CA THR A 73 -11.27 -25.71 3.90
C THR A 73 -11.29 -25.48 2.37
N PRO A 74 -11.80 -26.43 1.55
CA PRO A 74 -11.98 -26.21 0.12
C PRO A 74 -12.83 -24.95 -0.15
N GLY A 75 -12.18 -23.89 -0.63
CA GLY A 75 -12.81 -22.59 -0.93
C GLY A 75 -12.58 -21.48 0.10
N ASN A 76 -11.82 -21.73 1.17
CA ASN A 76 -11.47 -20.72 2.18
C ASN A 76 -9.97 -20.73 2.45
N ASN A 77 -9.20 -20.25 1.48
CA ASN A 77 -7.77 -20.05 1.66
C ASN A 77 -7.55 -18.79 2.49
N ARG A 78 -6.72 -18.87 3.54
CA ARG A 78 -6.22 -17.70 4.26
C ARG A 78 -4.77 -17.42 3.88
N GLU A 79 -4.46 -16.16 3.66
CA GLU A 79 -3.11 -15.72 3.32
C GLU A 79 -2.39 -15.07 4.49
N VAL A 80 -1.10 -15.36 4.61
CA VAL A 80 -0.18 -14.65 5.49
C VAL A 80 0.96 -14.13 4.64
N GLY A 81 1.48 -12.93 4.92
CA GLY A 81 2.66 -12.38 4.24
C GLY A 81 2.59 -10.88 4.00
N ALA A 82 3.66 -10.35 3.39
CA ALA A 82 3.75 -8.95 2.98
C ALA A 82 3.67 -8.82 1.46
N PHE A 83 2.70 -8.04 0.99
CA PHE A 83 2.39 -7.86 -0.42
C PHE A 83 2.61 -6.40 -0.80
N PHE A 84 3.41 -6.18 -1.83
CA PHE A 84 3.80 -4.86 -2.28
C PHE A 84 3.11 -4.57 -3.61
N PHE A 85 2.35 -3.49 -3.66
CA PHE A 85 1.68 -3.05 -4.88
C PHE A 85 2.18 -1.67 -5.32
N GLN A 86 2.30 -1.50 -6.63
CA GLN A 86 2.79 -0.28 -7.27
C GLN A 86 1.88 0.15 -8.41
N GLY A 87 1.79 1.46 -8.64
CA GLY A 87 0.92 2.05 -9.65
C GLY A 87 0.58 3.48 -9.27
N GLU A 88 -0.54 4.00 -9.75
CA GLU A 88 -1.04 5.30 -9.30
C GLU A 88 -2.52 5.19 -8.95
N GLN A 89 -2.86 5.51 -7.70
CA GLN A 89 -4.24 5.56 -7.22
C GLN A 89 -4.48 6.87 -6.50
N ILE A 90 -5.57 7.55 -6.85
CA ILE A 90 -6.07 8.68 -6.07
C ILE A 90 -7.10 8.14 -5.09
N VAL A 91 -6.95 8.47 -3.81
CA VAL A 91 -7.90 8.13 -2.75
C VAL A 91 -8.36 9.40 -2.04
N SER A 92 -9.63 9.44 -1.67
CA SER A 92 -10.22 10.46 -0.80
C SER A 92 -10.72 9.79 0.46
N GLY A 93 -10.63 10.48 1.60
CA GLY A 93 -11.07 9.94 2.88
C GLY A 93 -11.03 10.97 3.98
N VAL A 94 -11.27 10.50 5.20
CA VAL A 94 -11.11 11.29 6.43
C VAL A 94 -9.82 10.87 7.09
N LEU A 95 -8.87 11.80 7.15
CA LEU A 95 -7.66 11.65 7.95
C LEU A 95 -8.03 11.97 9.40
N ARG A 96 -7.75 11.03 10.30
CA ARG A 96 -7.97 11.20 11.74
C ARG A 96 -6.64 11.07 12.47
N ARG A 97 -6.43 11.99 13.42
CA ARG A 97 -5.27 12.02 14.31
C ARG A 97 -5.74 11.79 15.73
N GLU A 98 -5.28 10.69 16.34
CA GLU A 98 -5.55 10.33 17.73
C GLU A 98 -4.26 9.93 18.46
N PRO A 99 -4.21 10.02 19.80
CA PRO A 99 -3.19 9.34 20.59
C PRO A 99 -3.32 7.83 20.38
N SER A 100 -2.20 7.16 20.17
CA SER A 100 -2.14 5.70 20.02
C SER A 100 -0.92 5.17 20.77
N GLU A 101 -1.05 3.99 21.39
CA GLU A 101 0.08 3.28 21.99
C GLU A 101 1.07 2.80 20.91
N PHE A 102 0.56 2.59 19.70
CA PHE A 102 1.32 2.28 18.51
C PHE A 102 1.59 3.60 17.78
N ILE A 103 2.70 4.23 18.17
CA ILE A 103 3.51 5.23 17.45
C ILE A 103 2.85 5.85 16.19
N ASN A 104 2.51 7.15 16.28
CA ASN A 104 2.38 8.08 15.15
C ASN A 104 1.34 7.76 14.04
N GLU A 105 0.32 6.95 14.28
CA GLU A 105 -0.61 6.60 13.21
C GLU A 105 -1.64 7.69 12.96
N PHE A 106 -1.55 8.31 11.78
CA PHE A 106 -2.74 8.95 11.22
C PHE A 106 -3.52 7.87 10.49
N THR A 107 -4.75 7.64 10.91
CA THR A 107 -5.63 6.69 10.23
C THR A 107 -6.37 7.44 9.13
N LEU A 108 -6.12 7.06 7.88
CA LEU A 108 -6.97 7.47 6.78
C LEU A 108 -8.11 6.47 6.66
N ARG A 109 -9.30 6.88 7.08
CA ARG A 109 -10.52 6.13 6.84
C ARG A 109 -11.03 6.47 5.45
N GLY A 110 -11.11 5.48 4.57
CA GLY A 110 -11.72 5.66 3.25
C GLY A 110 -13.17 6.12 3.38
N GLU A 111 -13.69 6.85 2.39
CA GLU A 111 -15.11 7.19 2.36
C GLU A 111 -15.93 5.89 2.35
N LYS A 112 -16.80 5.70 3.37
CA LYS A 112 -17.74 4.56 3.48
C LYS A 112 -18.76 4.55 2.33
N ARG A 113 -18.38 4.29 1.08
CA ARG A 113 -19.34 4.11 -0.03
C ARG A 113 -18.82 3.19 -1.14
N THR A 114 -19.03 1.89 -0.96
CA THR A 114 -19.34 1.00 -2.10
C THR A 114 -20.30 -0.10 -1.64
N PRO A 115 -21.46 -0.31 -2.30
CA PRO A 115 -22.31 -1.46 -2.00
C PRO A 115 -21.59 -2.76 -2.38
N TRP A 116 -21.75 -3.76 -1.50
CA TRP A 116 -21.10 -5.07 -1.57
C TRP A 116 -21.53 -5.89 -2.80
N PRO A 117 -20.62 -6.60 -3.49
CA PRO A 117 -21.01 -7.76 -4.29
C PRO A 117 -21.37 -8.93 -3.36
N GLU A 118 -22.38 -9.75 -3.73
CA GLU A 118 -22.89 -10.90 -2.94
C GLU A 118 -21.85 -12.00 -2.62
N LYS A 119 -20.68 -11.96 -3.27
CA LYS A 119 -19.54 -12.82 -2.95
C LYS A 119 -18.38 -11.95 -2.51
N THR A 120 -18.05 -12.04 -1.22
CA THR A 120 -16.93 -11.34 -0.58
C THR A 120 -15.62 -12.04 -0.93
N PRO A 121 -14.72 -11.46 -1.76
CA PRO A 121 -13.31 -11.80 -1.67
C PRO A 121 -12.72 -11.25 -0.36
N VAL A 122 -11.73 -11.94 0.20
CA VAL A 122 -11.11 -11.73 1.53
C VAL A 122 -10.42 -10.34 1.69
N PHE A 123 -10.39 -9.51 0.64
CA PHE A 123 -9.58 -8.30 0.52
C PHE A 123 -10.30 -6.96 0.81
N PHE A 124 -10.97 -6.84 1.96
CA PHE A 124 -11.64 -5.58 2.33
C PHE A 124 -11.24 -5.10 3.73
N ARG A 125 -10.33 -4.12 3.81
CA ARG A 125 -10.19 -3.26 4.98
C ARG A 125 -10.49 -1.81 4.61
N HIS A 126 -11.19 -1.10 5.50
CA HIS A 126 -11.68 0.26 5.27
C HIS A 126 -10.66 1.34 5.66
N GLU A 127 -9.58 0.93 6.31
CA GLU A 127 -8.60 1.82 6.92
C GLU A 127 -7.25 1.65 6.23
N ILE A 128 -6.64 2.79 5.93
CA ILE A 128 -5.28 2.91 5.42
C ILE A 128 -4.48 3.54 6.54
N TYR A 129 -3.40 2.90 6.96
CA TYR A 129 -2.58 3.34 8.08
C TYR A 129 -1.38 4.11 7.54
N LEU A 130 -1.32 5.41 7.86
CA LEU A 130 -0.16 6.24 7.53
C LEU A 130 0.80 6.21 8.72
N GLN A 131 1.94 5.56 8.51
CA GLN A 131 3.01 5.50 9.49
C GLN A 131 4.01 6.64 9.29
N PHE A 132 4.45 7.23 10.39
CA PHE A 132 5.46 8.27 10.40
C PHE A 132 6.53 7.95 11.44
N VAL A 133 7.77 8.38 11.18
CA VAL A 133 8.89 8.21 12.10
C VAL A 133 8.66 8.99 13.40
N ASP A 134 8.04 10.16 13.29
CA ASP A 134 7.60 10.97 14.43
C ASP A 134 6.35 11.81 14.06
N GLU A 135 5.62 12.25 15.08
CA GLU A 135 4.40 13.06 14.92
C GLU A 135 4.64 14.37 14.17
N SER A 136 5.83 14.98 14.31
CA SER A 136 6.15 16.26 13.69
C SER A 136 6.23 16.16 12.16
N VAL A 137 6.66 15.01 11.63
CA VAL A 137 6.65 14.75 10.18
C VAL A 137 5.21 14.76 9.66
N ALA A 138 4.31 14.11 10.38
CA ALA A 138 2.90 14.03 10.01
C ALA A 138 2.23 15.40 10.12
N GLU A 139 2.46 16.13 11.21
CA GLU A 139 1.98 17.51 11.39
C GLU A 139 2.43 18.42 10.25
N ARG A 140 3.69 18.31 9.79
CA ARG A 140 4.18 19.08 8.64
C ARG A 140 3.53 18.65 7.33
N ALA A 141 3.45 17.34 7.08
CA ALA A 141 2.91 16.80 5.83
C ALA A 141 1.42 17.12 5.65
N PHE A 142 0.65 17.08 6.73
CA PHE A 142 -0.80 17.26 6.73
C PHE A 142 -1.26 18.59 7.31
N LYS A 143 -0.35 19.46 7.75
CA LYS A 143 -0.63 20.74 8.42
C LYS A 143 -1.60 20.56 9.59
N THR A 144 -1.42 19.47 10.33
CA THR A 144 -2.33 19.06 11.40
C THR A 144 -2.17 19.96 12.62
N PRO A 145 -3.26 20.40 13.27
CA PRO A 145 -3.17 21.10 14.54
C PRO A 145 -2.58 20.20 15.63
N LYS A 146 -1.81 20.79 16.54
CA LYS A 146 -1.28 20.06 17.70
C LYS A 146 -2.41 19.53 18.57
N THR A 147 -2.24 18.32 19.08
CA THR A 147 -3.12 17.76 20.10
C THR A 147 -2.80 18.37 21.46
N ASN A 148 -3.78 18.38 22.36
CA ASN A 148 -3.60 18.77 23.76
C ASN A 148 -4.68 18.11 24.63
N LYS A 149 -4.59 18.26 25.96
CA LYS A 149 -5.56 17.67 26.90
C LYS A 149 -7.03 18.02 26.61
N ARG A 150 -7.31 19.15 25.96
CA ARG A 150 -8.67 19.60 25.60
C ARG A 150 -9.09 19.22 24.18
N THR A 151 -8.16 18.77 23.35
CA THR A 151 -8.43 18.35 21.96
C THR A 151 -7.41 17.31 21.57
N SER A 152 -7.68 16.08 21.99
CA SER A 152 -6.86 14.90 21.71
C SER A 152 -7.05 14.40 20.28
N CYS A 153 -8.17 14.75 19.62
CA CYS A 153 -8.50 14.23 18.29
C CYS A 153 -8.86 15.33 17.29
N TRP A 154 -8.24 15.25 16.11
CA TRP A 154 -8.51 16.08 14.95
C TRP A 154 -8.83 15.22 13.72
N GLU A 155 -9.77 15.67 12.90
CA GLU A 155 -10.04 15.05 11.61
C GLU A 155 -10.19 16.08 10.49
N ALA A 156 -9.78 15.71 9.28
CA ALA A 156 -9.93 16.49 8.07
C ALA A 156 -10.20 15.59 6.87
N LYS A 157 -10.95 16.08 5.89
CA LYS A 157 -11.03 15.41 4.59
C LYS A 157 -9.69 15.56 3.87
N VAL A 158 -9.19 14.49 3.27
CA VAL A 158 -7.94 14.52 2.50
C VAL A 158 -8.08 13.82 1.16
N LYS A 159 -7.22 14.22 0.24
CA LYS A 159 -7.03 13.55 -1.04
C LYS A 159 -5.56 13.22 -1.21
N LEU A 160 -5.25 11.94 -1.42
CA LEU A 160 -3.89 11.44 -1.60
C LEU A 160 -3.72 10.82 -2.97
N LYS A 161 -2.53 10.97 -3.56
CA LYS A 161 -2.04 10.11 -4.64
C LYS A 161 -1.10 9.07 -4.04
N ILE A 162 -1.52 7.83 -3.96
CA ILE A 162 -0.71 6.69 -3.50
C ILE A 162 -0.05 6.03 -4.70
N THR A 163 1.23 5.69 -4.57
CA THR A 163 2.02 5.08 -5.64
C THR A 163 2.68 3.75 -5.27
N GLU A 164 2.88 3.52 -3.98
CA GLU A 164 3.41 2.28 -3.44
C GLU A 164 2.70 1.98 -2.13
N ILE A 165 2.25 0.74 -1.96
CA ILE A 165 1.61 0.27 -0.74
C ILE A 165 2.17 -1.09 -0.35
N GLN A 166 2.26 -1.30 0.96
CA GLN A 166 2.50 -2.59 1.59
C GLN A 166 1.21 -3.03 2.27
N SER A 167 0.73 -4.21 1.91
CA SER A 167 -0.38 -4.88 2.59
C SER A 167 0.19 -6.05 3.37
N ILE A 168 0.03 -6.04 4.70
CA ILE A 168 0.44 -7.12 5.60
C ILE A 168 -0.81 -7.92 6.00
N PHE A 169 -0.78 -9.22 5.76
CA PHE A 169 -1.82 -10.17 6.17
C PHE A 169 -1.22 -11.18 7.14
N GLY A 170 -1.97 -11.53 8.19
CA GLY A 170 -1.48 -12.37 9.29
C GLY A 170 -2.40 -12.36 10.50
N TRP A 171 -1.86 -12.78 11.65
CA TRP A 171 -2.60 -12.89 12.92
C TRP A 171 -2.10 -11.94 14.01
N ASP A 172 -1.10 -11.13 13.70
CA ASP A 172 -0.52 -10.21 14.65
C ASP A 172 -1.12 -8.80 14.50
N ASN A 173 -0.69 -7.90 15.37
CA ASN A 173 -1.10 -6.51 15.39
C ASN A 173 -0.46 -5.66 14.28
N THR A 174 0.28 -6.25 13.33
CA THR A 174 0.89 -5.53 12.20
C THR A 174 0.11 -5.69 10.91
N GLU A 175 -1.03 -6.39 10.96
CA GLU A 175 -1.95 -6.57 9.86
C GLU A 175 -2.49 -5.20 9.38
N GLY A 176 -2.32 -4.84 8.10
CA GLY A 176 -2.86 -3.57 7.59
C GLY A 176 -2.39 -3.17 6.19
N ASP A 177 -2.96 -2.08 5.69
CA ASP A 177 -2.64 -1.45 4.41
C ASP A 177 -1.86 -0.14 4.64
N TYR A 178 -0.57 -0.13 4.27
CA TYR A 178 0.40 0.91 4.61
C TYR A 178 0.97 1.59 3.35
N PRO A 179 0.59 2.84 3.03
CA PRO A 179 1.16 3.57 1.92
C PRO A 179 2.64 3.87 2.19
N LEU A 180 3.52 3.28 1.39
CA LEU A 180 4.96 3.48 1.46
C LEU A 180 5.39 4.75 0.69
N LYS A 181 4.66 5.08 -0.38
CA LYS A 181 4.87 6.32 -1.14
C LYS A 181 3.54 6.95 -1.51
N TYR A 182 3.35 8.19 -1.09
CA TYR A 182 2.18 8.97 -1.42
C TYR A 182 2.50 10.46 -1.53
N LYS A 183 1.60 11.21 -2.17
CA LYS A 183 1.61 12.67 -2.23
C LYS A 183 0.27 13.19 -1.70
N VAL A 184 0.34 14.13 -0.76
CA VAL A 184 -0.84 14.89 -0.31
C VAL A 184 -1.25 15.84 -1.44
N LEU A 185 -2.46 15.68 -1.96
CA LEU A 185 -3.02 16.55 -3.00
C LEU A 185 -3.89 17.64 -2.39
N GLU A 186 -4.67 17.29 -1.37
CA GLU A 186 -5.61 18.21 -0.72
C GLU A 186 -5.77 17.84 0.75
N VAL A 187 -5.87 18.86 1.61
CA VAL A 187 -6.26 18.75 3.01
C VAL A 187 -7.33 19.81 3.27
N GLY A 188 -8.53 19.36 3.64
CA GLY A 188 -9.63 20.21 4.04
C GLY A 188 -9.44 20.83 5.42
N PRO A 189 -10.40 21.65 5.88
CA PRO A 189 -10.34 22.23 7.21
C PRO A 189 -10.40 21.13 8.29
N TYR A 190 -9.62 21.32 9.36
CA TYR A 190 -9.66 20.44 10.52
C TYR A 190 -10.85 20.75 11.42
N GLN A 191 -11.45 19.69 11.95
CA GLN A 191 -12.46 19.76 12.99
C GLN A 191 -12.12 18.79 14.13
N LYS A 192 -12.68 19.06 15.31
CA LYS A 192 -12.59 18.12 16.42
C LYS A 192 -13.38 16.87 16.06
N CYS A 193 -12.85 15.70 16.40
CA CYS A 193 -13.57 14.45 16.20
C CYS A 193 -14.85 14.44 17.05
N LEU A 194 -15.97 14.03 16.46
CA LEU A 194 -17.26 13.95 17.17
C LEU A 194 -17.25 12.84 18.23
N ASN A 195 -16.60 11.71 17.92
CA ASN A 195 -16.48 10.55 18.79
C ASN A 195 -15.01 10.12 18.86
N PRO A 196 -14.17 10.78 19.69
CA PRO A 196 -12.79 10.37 19.88
C PRO A 196 -12.71 9.00 20.55
N THR A 197 -11.71 8.21 20.17
CA THR A 197 -11.32 7.00 20.88
C THR A 197 -10.83 7.44 22.26
N PRO A 198 -11.26 6.80 23.37
CA PRO A 198 -10.79 7.16 24.70
C PRO A 198 -9.26 7.16 24.74
N ASP A 199 -8.67 8.24 25.26
CA ASP A 199 -7.21 8.35 25.37
C ASP A 199 -6.72 7.37 26.44
N PRO A 200 -5.96 6.31 26.08
CA PRO A 200 -5.49 5.32 27.04
C PRO A 200 -4.47 5.91 28.03
N PHE A 201 -3.94 7.10 27.74
CA PHE A 201 -2.93 7.79 28.55
C PHE A 201 -3.47 9.00 29.32
N ALA A 202 -4.78 9.26 29.27
CA ALA A 202 -5.40 10.31 30.07
C ALA A 202 -5.51 9.88 31.54
N GLN A 203 -4.39 9.93 32.26
CA GLN A 203 -4.31 9.89 33.73
C GLN A 203 -3.69 11.20 34.24
#